data_AF-A0AAU8X3Q3-F1
#
_entry.id   AF-A0AAU8X3Q3-F1
#
_cell.length_a   1.000
_cell.length_b   1.000
_cell.length_c   1.000
_cell.angle_alpha   90.00
_cell.angle_beta   90.00
_cell.angle_gamma   90.00
#
_symmetry.space_group_name_H-M   'P 1'
#
loop_
_entity.id
_entity.type
_entity.pdbx_description
1 polymer ?
#
loop_
_entity_poly.entity_id
_entity_poly.type
_entity_poly.pdbx_seq_one_letter_code
_entity_poly.pdbx_strand_id
1 'polypeptide(L)'
;MRTIHLYVMFGLLSASAQANDSFNSELSHFIGGAAMGAGFTAIADHYGYREQRGWIGFGVSTGIGVVGELASRNGKFSVLDAGANALGAVIGAFATERWILAPVVLPEQHYAGLMTRYRF
;
A
#
# COMPACT_ATOMS: atom_id res chain seq x y z
N MET A 1 4.31 -1.54 22.00
CA MET A 1 4.99 -1.56 20.68
C MET A 1 4.05 -1.76 19.49
N ARG A 2 2.91 -2.46 19.62
CA ARG A 2 2.01 -2.83 18.50
C ARG A 2 1.20 -1.68 17.85
N THR A 3 0.74 -0.69 18.63
CA THR A 3 -0.20 0.35 18.15
C THR A 3 0.48 1.45 17.34
N ILE A 4 1.74 1.75 17.64
CA ILE A 4 2.50 2.83 16.98
C ILE A 4 2.77 2.49 15.50
N HIS A 5 3.02 1.22 15.19
CA HIS A 5 3.25 0.78 13.81
C HIS A 5 2.00 0.91 12.95
N LEU A 6 0.82 0.64 13.53
CA LEU A 6 -0.47 0.85 12.88
C LEU A 6 -0.72 2.32 12.57
N TYR A 7 -0.44 3.23 13.52
CA TYR A 7 -0.60 4.67 13.29
C TYR A 7 0.37 5.23 12.24
N VAL A 8 1.61 4.73 12.19
CA VAL A 8 2.59 5.14 11.17
C VAL A 8 2.21 4.62 9.79
N MET A 9 1.74 3.37 9.67
CA MET A 9 1.20 2.86 8.40
C MET A 9 -0.02 3.66 7.95
N PHE A 10 -0.95 3.95 8.87
CA PHE A 10 -2.16 4.72 8.56
C PHE A 10 -1.85 6.18 8.17
N GLY A 11 -0.81 6.78 8.78
CA GLY A 11 -0.32 8.11 8.44
C GLY A 11 0.35 8.16 7.05
N LEU A 12 1.15 7.14 6.70
CA LEU A 12 1.75 7.02 5.36
C LEU A 12 0.69 6.81 4.27
N LEU A 13 -0.37 6.04 4.56
CA LEU A 13 -1.55 5.88 3.70
C LEU A 13 -2.34 7.18 3.50
N SER A 14 -2.25 8.13 4.44
CA SER A 14 -2.94 9.42 4.34
C SER A 14 -2.17 10.44 3.49
N ALA A 15 -0.84 10.29 3.38
CA ALA A 15 0.00 11.19 2.58
C ALA A 15 -0.20 11.03 1.06
N SER A 16 -0.73 9.90 0.60
CA SER A 16 -1.07 9.68 -0.82
C SER A 16 -2.30 10.47 -1.28
N ALA A 17 -3.04 11.12 -0.38
CA ALA A 17 -4.25 11.89 -0.68
C ALA A 17 -3.99 13.32 -1.22
N GLN A 18 -2.72 13.70 -1.48
CA GLN A 18 -2.31 15.03 -1.95
C GLN A 18 -1.67 14.95 -3.34
N ALA A 19 -2.46 14.74 -4.40
CA ALA A 19 -1.96 14.63 -5.78
C ALA A 19 -2.91 15.25 -6.83
N ASN A 20 -2.35 16.16 -7.66
CA ASN A 20 -2.87 16.99 -8.77
C ASN A 20 -3.28 16.19 -10.05
N ASP A 21 -3.97 16.82 -11.02
CA ASP A 21 -4.97 16.13 -11.88
C ASP A 21 -4.56 15.58 -13.29
N SER A 22 -3.30 15.31 -13.63
CA SER A 22 -3.01 14.60 -14.92
C SER A 22 -1.87 13.58 -14.85
N PHE A 23 -0.61 14.00 -14.75
CA PHE A 23 0.51 13.07 -14.47
C PHE A 23 0.50 12.57 -13.02
N ASN A 24 -0.17 13.33 -12.16
CA ASN A 24 -0.25 13.10 -10.74
C ASN A 24 -1.52 12.29 -10.38
N SER A 25 -2.49 12.13 -11.29
CA SER A 25 -3.63 11.22 -11.14
C SER A 25 -3.18 9.75 -11.24
N GLU A 26 -2.57 9.37 -12.38
CA GLU A 26 -2.07 8.01 -12.60
C GLU A 26 -1.01 7.62 -11.57
N LEU A 27 -0.13 8.57 -11.21
CA LEU A 27 0.87 8.36 -10.17
C LEU A 27 0.24 8.23 -8.77
N SER A 28 -0.82 8.98 -8.46
CA SER A 28 -1.58 8.82 -7.21
C SER A 28 -2.27 7.46 -7.15
N HIS A 29 -2.88 7.02 -8.24
CA HIS A 29 -3.47 5.69 -8.35
C HIS A 29 -2.40 4.61 -8.17
N PHE A 30 -1.23 4.76 -8.80
CA PHE A 30 -0.10 3.87 -8.60
C PHE A 30 0.40 3.83 -7.15
N ILE A 31 0.65 4.99 -6.53
CA ILE A 31 1.13 5.09 -5.15
C ILE A 31 0.08 4.55 -4.17
N GLY A 32 -1.18 4.89 -4.38
CA GLY A 32 -2.30 4.39 -3.58
C GLY A 32 -2.44 2.89 -3.68
N GLY A 33 -2.34 2.33 -4.89
CA GLY A 33 -2.29 0.89 -5.13
C GLY A 33 -1.14 0.23 -4.42
N ALA A 34 0.08 0.78 -4.54
CA ALA A 34 1.27 0.27 -3.87
C ALA A 34 1.13 0.29 -2.34
N ALA A 35 0.61 1.37 -1.77
CA ALA A 35 0.36 1.47 -0.34
C ALA A 35 -0.69 0.45 0.13
N MET A 36 -1.79 0.28 -0.60
CA MET A 36 -2.82 -0.70 -0.28
C MET A 36 -2.31 -2.14 -0.43
N GLY A 37 -1.62 -2.46 -1.52
CA GLY A 37 -1.02 -3.77 -1.75
C GLY A 37 -0.03 -4.15 -0.66
N ALA A 38 0.84 -3.22 -0.28
CA ALA A 38 1.75 -3.38 0.85
C ALA A 38 1.00 -3.56 2.19
N GLY A 39 -0.01 -2.72 2.45
CA GLY A 39 -0.82 -2.76 3.65
C GLY A 39 -1.54 -4.10 3.85
N PHE A 40 -2.24 -4.58 2.82
CA PHE A 40 -2.95 -5.85 2.88
C PHE A 40 -2.00 -7.06 2.95
N THR A 41 -0.83 -7.01 2.30
CA THR A 41 0.21 -8.04 2.49
C THR A 41 0.72 -8.06 3.93
N ALA A 42 0.96 -6.90 4.55
CA ALA A 42 1.40 -6.81 5.94
C ALA A 42 0.33 -7.33 6.92
N ILE A 43 -0.94 -7.05 6.65
CA ILE A 43 -2.07 -7.60 7.41
C ILE A 43 -2.13 -9.12 7.27
N ALA A 44 -2.05 -9.65 6.05
CA ALA A 44 -2.05 -11.08 5.78
C ALA A 44 -0.90 -11.80 6.51
N ASP A 45 0.29 -11.19 6.52
CA ASP A 45 1.45 -11.68 7.29
C ASP A 45 1.18 -11.70 8.80
N HIS A 46 0.54 -10.66 9.33
CA HIS A 46 0.22 -10.54 10.76
C HIS A 46 -0.73 -11.65 11.24
N TYR A 47 -1.70 -12.04 10.40
CA TYR A 47 -2.69 -13.07 10.71
C TYR A 47 -2.23 -14.49 10.35
N GLY A 48 -0.98 -14.67 9.90
CA GLY A 48 -0.39 -16.00 9.66
C GLY A 48 -0.58 -16.57 8.25
N TYR A 49 -1.13 -15.80 7.31
CA TYR A 49 -1.31 -16.22 5.91
C TYR A 49 -0.02 -16.11 5.09
N ARG A 50 1.06 -16.74 5.54
CA ARG A 50 2.43 -16.47 5.06
C ARG A 50 2.70 -16.99 3.64
N GLU A 51 2.06 -18.08 3.21
CA GLU A 51 2.32 -18.71 1.90
C GLU A 51 1.81 -17.88 0.71
N GLN A 52 0.73 -17.11 0.89
CA GLN A 52 0.08 -16.37 -0.20
C GLN A 52 -0.08 -14.88 0.09
N ARG A 53 0.63 -14.35 1.08
CA ARG A 53 0.46 -12.96 1.56
C ARG A 53 0.55 -11.89 0.45
N GLY A 54 1.47 -12.01 -0.52
CA GLY A 54 1.56 -11.06 -1.62
C GLY A 54 0.39 -11.17 -2.59
N TRP A 55 -0.09 -12.39 -2.87
CA TRP A 55 -1.29 -12.60 -3.68
C TRP A 55 -2.56 -12.10 -2.99
N ILE A 56 -2.66 -12.29 -1.67
CA ILE A 56 -3.75 -11.73 -0.87
C ILE A 56 -3.71 -10.20 -0.91
N GLY A 57 -2.54 -9.61 -0.67
CA GLY A 57 -2.38 -8.15 -0.70
C GLY A 57 -2.69 -7.54 -2.06
N PHE A 58 -2.18 -8.14 -3.13
CA PHE A 58 -2.47 -7.74 -4.50
C PHE A 58 -3.95 -7.90 -4.84
N GLY A 59 -4.55 -9.06 -4.55
CA GLY A 59 -5.93 -9.36 -4.92
C GLY A 59 -6.94 -8.48 -4.19
N VAL A 60 -6.75 -8.28 -2.88
CA VAL A 60 -7.62 -7.39 -2.09
C VAL A 60 -7.47 -5.94 -2.52
N SER A 61 -6.24 -5.46 -2.69
CA SER A 61 -5.96 -4.08 -3.12
C SER A 61 -6.55 -3.78 -4.51
N THR A 62 -6.32 -4.66 -5.48
CA THR A 62 -6.83 -4.50 -6.85
C THR A 62 -8.35 -4.57 -6.89
N GLY A 63 -8.97 -5.48 -6.13
CA GLY A 63 -10.42 -5.57 -6.01
C GLY A 63 -11.05 -4.28 -5.48
N ILE A 64 -10.46 -3.70 -4.42
CA ILE A 64 -10.89 -2.41 -3.86
C ILE A 64 -10.67 -1.29 -4.88
N GLY A 65 -9.55 -1.29 -5.59
CA GLY A 65 -9.24 -0.32 -6.63
C GLY A 65 -10.27 -0.30 -7.76
N VAL A 66 -10.64 -1.48 -8.27
CA VAL A 66 -11.65 -1.64 -9.33
C VAL A 66 -13.03 -1.20 -8.85
N VAL A 67 -13.43 -1.57 -7.62
CA VAL A 67 -14.71 -1.13 -7.03
C VAL A 67 -14.73 0.38 -6.81
N GLY A 68 -13.62 0.96 -6.35
CA GLY A 68 -13.47 2.40 -6.15
C GLY A 68 -13.61 3.19 -7.45
N GLU A 69 -13.01 2.68 -8.54
CA GLU A 69 -13.14 3.26 -9.88
C GLU A 69 -14.57 3.19 -10.40
N LEU A 70 -15.24 2.05 -10.18
CA LEU A 70 -16.64 1.86 -10.58
C LEU A 70 -17.63 2.73 -9.76
N ALA A 71 -17.30 3.00 -8.50
CA ALA A 71 -18.09 3.86 -7.61
C ALA A 71 -17.78 5.36 -7.78
N SER A 72 -16.83 5.73 -8.66
CA SER A 72 -16.41 7.11 -8.87
C SER A 72 -17.55 7.96 -9.44
N ARG A 73 -17.75 9.15 -8.85
CA ARG A 73 -18.89 10.06 -9.10
C ARG A 73 -19.04 10.52 -10.56
N ASN A 74 -18.00 10.38 -11.38
CA ASN A 74 -18.02 10.78 -12.80
C ASN A 74 -18.42 9.64 -13.76
N GLY A 75 -18.59 8.40 -13.27
CA GLY A 75 -19.11 7.25 -14.04
C GLY A 75 -18.24 6.78 -15.21
N LYS A 76 -17.06 7.39 -15.43
CA LYS A 76 -16.10 6.98 -16.46
C LYS A 76 -15.05 6.10 -15.82
N PHE A 77 -15.15 4.79 -16.08
CA PHE A 77 -14.10 3.84 -15.73
C PHE A 77 -12.84 4.14 -16.55
N SER A 78 -11.78 4.57 -15.88
CA SER A 78 -10.49 4.79 -16.51
C SER A 78 -9.64 3.52 -16.42
N VAL A 79 -9.40 2.90 -17.57
CA VAL A 79 -8.54 1.72 -17.68
C VAL A 79 -7.10 2.05 -17.26
N LEU A 80 -6.64 3.29 -17.50
CA LEU A 80 -5.30 3.71 -17.08
C LEU A 80 -5.21 3.85 -15.56
N ASP A 81 -6.21 4.43 -14.91
CA ASP A 81 -6.21 4.59 -13.46
C ASP A 81 -6.32 3.24 -12.74
N ALA A 82 -7.21 2.36 -13.23
CA ALA A 82 -7.31 0.99 -12.76
C ALA A 82 -6.01 0.19 -12.98
N GLY A 83 -5.37 0.37 -14.15
CA GLY A 83 -4.10 -0.27 -14.49
C GLY A 83 -2.94 0.21 -13.65
N ALA A 84 -2.80 1.53 -13.48
CA ALA A 84 -1.78 2.15 -12.63
C ALA A 84 -1.93 1.68 -11.17
N ASN A 85 -3.16 1.66 -10.66
CA ASN A 85 -3.48 1.15 -9.33
C ASN A 85 -3.11 -0.33 -9.17
N ALA A 86 -3.48 -1.19 -10.13
CA ALA A 86 -3.13 -2.61 -10.11
C ALA A 86 -1.61 -2.84 -10.15
N LEU A 87 -0.87 -2.09 -10.99
CA LEU A 87 0.59 -2.15 -11.06
C LEU A 87 1.24 -1.70 -9.75
N GLY A 88 0.73 -0.62 -9.16
CA GLY A 88 1.13 -0.20 -7.82
C GLY A 88 0.92 -1.31 -6.82
N ALA A 89 -0.30 -1.86 -6.76
CA ALA A 89 -0.69 -2.92 -5.84
C ALA A 89 0.18 -4.17 -5.95
N VAL A 90 0.51 -4.60 -7.15
CA VAL A 90 1.40 -5.76 -7.36
C VAL A 90 2.79 -5.46 -6.81
N ILE A 91 3.36 -4.28 -7.13
CA ILE A 91 4.70 -3.90 -6.68
C ILE A 91 4.73 -3.77 -5.16
N GLY A 92 3.76 -3.07 -4.56
CA GLY A 92 3.68 -2.91 -3.10
C GLY A 92 3.51 -4.23 -2.36
N ALA A 93 2.67 -5.12 -2.89
CA ALA A 93 2.40 -6.41 -2.28
C ALA A 93 3.63 -7.35 -2.32
N PHE A 94 4.26 -7.51 -3.48
CA PHE A 94 5.43 -8.39 -3.63
C PHE A 94 6.71 -7.79 -3.06
N ALA A 95 6.84 -6.46 -3.08
CA ALA A 95 7.90 -5.78 -2.33
C ALA A 95 7.74 -6.07 -0.84
N THR A 96 6.54 -5.92 -0.27
CA THR A 96 6.28 -6.20 1.16
C THR A 96 6.43 -7.67 1.53
N GLU A 97 6.09 -8.58 0.60
CA GLU A 97 6.28 -10.02 0.78
C GLU A 97 7.75 -10.39 0.98
N ARG A 98 8.65 -9.75 0.20
CA ARG A 98 10.10 -10.00 0.22
C ARG A 98 10.87 -9.09 1.19
N TRP A 99 10.40 -7.86 1.35
CA TRP A 99 11.04 -6.77 2.06
C TRP A 99 10.02 -6.06 2.95
N ILE A 100 10.12 -6.21 4.27
CA ILE A 100 9.30 -5.38 5.16
C ILE A 100 10.02 -4.06 5.42
N LEU A 101 9.31 -2.95 5.16
CA LEU A 101 9.64 -1.66 5.72
C LEU A 101 9.09 -1.61 7.16
N ALA A 102 9.98 -1.81 8.13
CA ALA A 102 9.65 -1.71 9.54
C ALA A 102 9.92 -0.27 10.02
N PRO A 103 8.92 0.44 10.57
CA PRO A 103 9.18 1.72 11.19
C PRO A 103 10.07 1.53 12.43
N VAL A 104 11.16 2.30 12.50
CA VAL A 104 12.06 2.35 13.64
C VAL A 104 11.84 3.66 14.35
N VAL A 105 11.41 3.58 15.61
CA VAL A 105 11.27 4.74 16.48
C VAL A 105 12.24 4.56 17.63
N LEU A 106 13.18 5.49 17.77
CA LEU A 106 14.18 5.55 18.83
C LEU A 106 13.94 6.86 19.61
N PRO A 107 13.05 6.85 20.61
CA PRO A 107 12.63 8.06 21.31
C PRO A 107 13.80 8.78 21.99
N GLU A 108 14.71 8.02 22.59
CA GLU A 108 15.91 8.56 23.27
C GLU A 108 16.88 9.26 22.31
N GLN A 109 16.81 8.96 21.02
CA GLN A 109 17.63 9.57 19.98
C GLN A 109 16.86 10.59 19.14
N HIS A 110 15.59 10.87 19.49
CA HIS A 110 14.69 11.74 18.71
C HIS A 110 14.62 11.33 17.23
N TYR A 111 14.66 10.02 16.96
CA TYR A 111 14.75 9.48 15.61
C TYR A 111 13.53 8.65 15.25
N ALA A 112 12.94 8.94 14.09
CA ALA A 112 11.93 8.13 13.43
C ALA A 112 12.39 7.86 11.99
N GLY A 113 12.44 6.58 11.61
CA GLY A 113 12.92 6.16 10.29
C GLY A 113 12.28 4.86 9.83
N LEU A 114 12.75 4.36 8.68
CA LEU A 114 12.32 3.10 8.09
C LEU A 114 13.53 2.17 7.97
N MET A 115 13.37 0.92 8.42
CA MET A 115 14.37 -0.13 8.24
C MET A 115 13.83 -1.18 7.28
N THR A 116 14.57 -1.45 6.22
CA THR A 116 14.24 -2.53 5.29
C THR A 116 14.78 -3.85 5.83
N ARG A 117 13.92 -4.86 5.96
CA ARG A 117 14.30 -6.23 6.33
C ARG A 117 13.98 -7.18 5.19
N TYR A 118 15.02 -7.83 4.65
CA TYR A 118 14.89 -8.90 3.67
C TYR A 118 14.48 -10.21 4.35
N ARG A 119 13.50 -10.92 3.77
CA ARG A 119 13.02 -12.23 4.25
C ARG A 119 13.41 -13.32 3.25
N PHE A 120 14.19 -14.30 3.71
CA PHE A 120 14.53 -15.53 3.00
C PHE A 120 13.61 -16.67 3.42
#